data_AF-A0A914MXG9-F1
#
_entry.id   AF-A0A914MXG9-F1
#
_cell.length_a   1.000
_cell.length_b   1.000
_cell.length_c   1.000
_cell.angle_alpha   90.00
_cell.angle_beta   90.00
_cell.angle_gamma   90.00
#
_symmetry.space_group_name_H-M   'P 1'
#
loop_
_entity.id
_entity.type
_entity.pdbx_description
1 polymer ?
#
loop_
_entity_poly.entity_id
_entity_poly.type
_entity_poly.pdbx_seq_one_letter_code
_entity_poly.pdbx_strand_id
1 'polypeptide(L)'
;MRLYEFLTSNSEKLNETTKARISNKETRDSLIDSLVDGTVFSILESLSDLQDLKEKEFWDQRESKIKQLRESGNFTDQKKREIEKGILEGIDETVREQQNMLICAGLPQPLFKQSLDSQELRLQMFIIQFILTLRDIYEDQQK
;
A
#
# COMPACT_ATOMS: atom_id res chain seq x y z
N MET A 1 22.14 -10.41 -1.06
CA MET A 1 21.93 -8.97 -1.33
C MET A 1 21.66 -8.29 0.00
N ARG A 2 22.42 -7.27 0.42
CA ARG A 2 22.21 -6.62 1.74
C ARG A 2 21.01 -5.68 1.68
N LEU A 3 20.23 -5.57 2.77
CA LEU A 3 19.10 -4.63 2.96
C LEU A 3 19.42 -3.23 2.40
N TYR A 4 20.61 -2.72 2.72
CA TYR A 4 21.08 -1.42 2.26
C TYR A 4 21.26 -1.34 0.73
N GLU A 5 21.81 -2.37 0.09
CA GLU A 5 22.07 -2.38 -1.36
C GLU A 5 20.75 -2.40 -2.15
N PHE A 6 19.74 -3.14 -1.67
CA PHE A 6 18.42 -3.16 -2.28
C PHE A 6 17.70 -1.82 -2.18
N LEU A 7 17.68 -1.25 -0.97
CA LEU A 7 17.03 0.03 -0.72
C LEU A 7 17.70 1.14 -1.54
N THR A 8 19.03 1.12 -1.67
CA THR A 8 19.77 2.10 -2.46
C THR A 8 19.51 1.94 -3.96
N SER A 9 19.57 0.71 -4.49
CA SER A 9 19.43 0.43 -5.93
C SER A 9 18.03 0.70 -6.48
N ASN A 10 16.98 0.50 -5.68
CA ASN A 10 15.61 0.72 -6.13
C ASN A 10 15.07 2.12 -5.77
N SER A 11 15.81 2.92 -4.98
CA SER A 11 15.41 4.28 -4.55
C SER A 11 15.55 5.37 -5.62
N GLU A 12 15.98 5.06 -6.85
CA GLU A 12 16.22 6.06 -7.91
C GLU A 12 14.96 6.90 -8.24
N LYS A 13 13.76 6.38 -7.92
CA LYS A 13 12.47 7.07 -8.10
C LYS A 13 11.97 7.83 -6.85
N LEU A 14 12.70 7.79 -5.74
CA LEU A 14 12.33 8.42 -4.47
C LEU A 14 13.08 9.75 -4.30
N ASN A 15 12.44 10.73 -3.66
CA ASN A 15 13.08 12.03 -3.40
C ASN A 15 14.19 11.93 -2.33
N GLU A 16 15.06 12.94 -2.26
CA GLU A 16 16.21 12.96 -1.34
C GLU A 16 15.81 12.87 0.15
N THR A 17 14.69 13.48 0.53
CA THR A 17 14.13 13.38 1.88
C THR A 17 13.77 11.94 2.25
N THR A 18 13.23 11.20 1.30
CA THR A 18 12.87 9.79 1.46
C THR A 18 14.10 8.89 1.54
N LYS A 19 15.10 9.14 0.69
CA LYS A 19 16.39 8.43 0.75
C LYS A 19 17.07 8.59 2.10
N ALA A 20 17.03 9.80 2.67
CA ALA A 20 17.57 10.07 4.01
C ALA A 20 16.85 9.27 5.12
N ARG A 21 15.51 9.18 5.06
CA ARG A 21 14.70 8.42 6.04
C ARG A 21 15.03 6.93 6.02
N ILE A 22 15.17 6.34 4.83
CA ILE A 22 15.49 4.92 4.66
C ILE A 22 16.96 4.62 5.02
N SER A 23 17.87 5.59 4.80
CA SER A 23 19.29 5.43 5.12
C SER A 23 19.59 5.49 6.61
N ASN A 24 18.66 6.03 7.41
CA ASN A 24 18.78 6.08 8.86
C ASN A 24 18.95 4.67 9.44
N LYS A 25 19.93 4.51 10.35
CA LYS A 25 20.26 3.21 10.95
C LYS A 25 19.12 2.69 11.83
N GLU A 26 18.58 3.53 12.72
CA GLU A 26 17.51 3.16 13.65
C GLU A 26 16.25 2.71 12.90
N THR A 27 15.88 3.41 11.82
CA THR A 27 14.78 3.01 10.94
C THR A 27 15.00 1.63 10.33
N ARG A 28 16.24 1.33 9.90
CA ARG A 28 16.58 0.03 9.30
C ARG A 28 16.59 -1.10 10.32
N ASP A 29 17.16 -0.85 11.50
CA ASP A 29 17.22 -1.84 12.58
C ASP A 29 15.78 -2.21 13.00
N SER A 30 14.90 -1.22 13.20
CA SER A 30 13.49 -1.47 13.51
C SER A 30 12.72 -2.18 12.38
N LEU A 31 13.06 -1.90 11.11
CA LEU A 31 12.50 -2.67 9.98
C LEU A 31 12.96 -4.13 10.02
N ILE A 32 14.25 -4.38 10.29
CA ILE A 32 14.77 -5.75 10.43
C ILE A 32 14.05 -6.47 11.55
N ASP A 33 13.91 -5.86 12.72
CA ASP A 33 13.23 -6.46 13.88
C ASP A 33 11.79 -6.88 13.54
N SER A 34 11.05 -6.03 12.79
CA SER A 34 9.70 -6.36 12.33
C SER A 34 9.63 -7.50 11.32
N LEU A 35 10.75 -7.81 10.64
CA LEU A 35 10.85 -8.90 9.67
C LEU A 35 11.25 -10.24 10.30
N VAL A 36 11.85 -10.22 11.50
CA VAL A 36 12.36 -11.43 12.17
C VAL A 36 11.24 -12.36 12.61
N ASP A 37 10.10 -11.83 13.08
CA ASP A 37 9.02 -12.66 13.61
C ASP A 37 8.15 -13.31 12.51
N GLY A 38 8.27 -12.83 11.25
CA GLY A 38 7.51 -13.30 10.09
C GLY A 38 6.05 -12.85 10.03
N THR A 39 5.49 -12.29 11.11
CA THR A 39 4.09 -11.80 11.21
C THR A 39 3.81 -10.73 10.15
N VAL A 40 4.79 -9.89 9.85
CA VAL A 40 4.67 -8.85 8.82
C VAL A 40 4.29 -9.42 7.45
N PHE A 41 4.78 -10.60 7.08
CA PHE A 41 4.45 -11.21 5.78
C PHE A 41 2.99 -11.63 5.71
N SER A 42 2.47 -12.24 6.78
CA SER A 42 1.06 -12.64 6.87
C SER A 42 0.11 -11.43 6.90
N ILE A 43 0.54 -10.34 7.54
CA ILE A 43 -0.21 -9.09 7.54
C ILE A 43 -0.24 -8.49 6.13
N LEU A 44 0.90 -8.43 5.43
CA LEU A 44 0.95 -7.91 4.07
C LEU A 44 0.13 -8.75 3.08
N GLU A 45 0.11 -10.08 3.24
CA GLU A 45 -0.76 -10.96 2.46
C GLU A 45 -2.24 -10.67 2.73
N SER A 46 -2.63 -10.59 4.01
CA SER A 46 -4.00 -10.24 4.41
C SER A 46 -4.43 -8.87 3.89
N LEU A 47 -3.52 -7.89 3.87
CA LEU A 47 -3.78 -6.55 3.34
C LEU A 47 -3.90 -6.54 1.81
N SER A 48 -3.16 -7.40 1.12
CA SER A 48 -3.28 -7.60 -0.33
C SER A 48 -4.64 -8.21 -0.68
N ASP A 49 -5.05 -9.26 0.03
CA ASP A 49 -6.37 -9.88 -0.16
C ASP A 49 -7.50 -8.88 0.11
N LEU A 50 -7.35 -8.07 1.16
CA LEU A 50 -8.30 -7.01 1.48
C LEU A 50 -8.34 -5.95 0.37
N GLN A 51 -7.18 -5.57 -0.20
CA GLN A 51 -7.11 -4.65 -1.32
C GLN A 51 -7.89 -5.19 -2.53
N ASP A 52 -7.61 -6.42 -2.93
CA ASP A 52 -8.26 -7.05 -4.08
C ASP A 52 -9.79 -7.14 -3.89
N LEU A 53 -10.22 -7.50 -2.68
CA LEU A 53 -11.64 -7.55 -2.34
C LEU A 53 -12.29 -6.17 -2.45
N LYS A 54 -11.63 -5.13 -1.92
CA LYS A 54 -12.15 -3.76 -1.93
C LYS A 54 -12.18 -3.16 -3.33
N GLU A 55 -11.13 -3.36 -4.12
CA GLU A 55 -11.08 -2.91 -5.50
C GLU A 55 -12.18 -3.55 -6.35
N LYS A 56 -12.40 -4.86 -6.17
CA LYS A 56 -13.52 -5.57 -6.82
C LYS A 56 -14.88 -5.01 -6.37
N GLU A 57 -15.07 -4.82 -5.07
CA GLU A 57 -16.30 -4.23 -4.53
C GLU A 57 -16.57 -2.84 -5.16
N PHE A 58 -15.57 -1.96 -5.21
CA PHE A 58 -15.71 -0.64 -5.81
C PHE A 58 -15.96 -0.69 -7.32
N TRP A 59 -15.32 -1.61 -8.04
CA TRP A 59 -15.57 -1.81 -9.45
C TRP A 59 -17.02 -2.24 -9.73
N ASP A 60 -17.50 -3.25 -9.01
CA ASP A 60 -18.86 -3.77 -9.15
C ASP A 60 -19.90 -2.69 -8.80
N GLN A 61 -19.64 -1.91 -7.74
CA GLN A 61 -20.48 -0.76 -7.38
C GLN A 61 -20.52 0.30 -8.48
N ARG A 62 -19.36 0.63 -9.07
CA ARG A 62 -19.26 1.58 -10.19
C ARG A 62 -20.06 1.10 -11.39
N GLU A 63 -19.89 -0.16 -11.79
CA GLU A 63 -20.57 -0.73 -12.95
C GLU A 63 -22.09 -0.76 -12.75
N SER A 64 -22.55 -1.21 -11.58
CA SER A 64 -23.98 -1.26 -11.24
C SER A 64 -24.63 0.13 -11.29
N LYS A 65 -24.01 1.14 -10.66
CA LYS A 65 -24.54 2.52 -10.67
C LYS A 65 -24.56 3.12 -12.08
N ILE A 66 -23.52 2.90 -12.88
CA ILE A 66 -23.47 3.37 -14.28
C ILE A 66 -24.56 2.69 -15.11
N LYS A 67 -24.77 1.39 -14.95
CA LYS A 67 -25.81 0.63 -15.63
C LYS A 67 -27.20 1.16 -15.30
N GLN A 68 -27.52 1.35 -14.02
CA GLN A 68 -28.80 1.90 -13.56
C GLN A 68 -29.08 3.30 -14.15
N LEU A 69 -28.06 4.16 -14.24
CA LEU A 69 -28.20 5.49 -14.85
C LEU A 69 -28.47 5.42 -16.35
N ARG A 70 -27.84 4.47 -17.05
CA ARG A 70 -28.08 4.25 -18.48
C ARG A 70 -29.49 3.74 -18.73
N GLU A 71 -29.94 2.76 -17.95
CA GLU A 71 -31.28 2.16 -18.07
C GLU A 71 -32.39 3.16 -17.73
N SER A 72 -32.16 4.03 -16.74
CA SER A 72 -33.12 5.08 -16.38
C SER A 72 -33.09 6.31 -17.30
N GLY A 73 -32.26 6.32 -18.35
CA GLY A 73 -32.11 7.46 -19.27
C GLY A 73 -31.48 8.71 -18.64
N ASN A 74 -30.97 8.58 -17.42
CA ASN A 74 -30.45 9.66 -16.58
C ASN A 74 -28.92 9.82 -16.69
N PHE A 75 -28.28 9.07 -17.59
CA PHE A 75 -26.83 9.05 -17.72
C PHE A 75 -26.32 10.41 -18.21
N THR A 76 -25.60 11.11 -17.34
CA THR A 76 -24.91 12.36 -17.64
C THR A 76 -23.48 12.31 -17.13
N ASP A 77 -22.59 13.10 -17.72
CA ASP A 77 -21.21 13.20 -17.25
C ASP A 77 -21.12 13.68 -15.81
N GLN A 78 -22.08 14.50 -15.36
CA GLN A 78 -22.15 14.95 -13.99
C GLN A 78 -22.42 13.81 -13.01
N LYS A 79 -23.43 12.97 -13.28
CA LYS A 79 -23.72 11.82 -12.42
C LYS A 79 -22.62 10.76 -12.46
N LYS A 80 -21.97 10.60 -13.63
CA LYS A 80 -20.78 9.74 -13.73
C LYS A 80 -19.64 10.24 -12.83
N ARG A 81 -19.35 11.55 -12.84
CA ARG A 81 -18.34 12.16 -11.96
C ARG A 81 -18.69 12.00 -10.48
N GLU A 82 -19.97 12.10 -10.11
CA GLU A 82 -20.41 11.89 -8.73
C GLU A 82 -20.15 10.45 -8.26
N ILE A 83 -20.40 9.46 -9.13
CA ILE A 83 -20.05 8.07 -8.85
C ILE A 83 -18.53 7.92 -8.71
N GLU A 84 -17.76 8.42 -9.67
CA GLU A 84 -16.30 8.30 -9.67
C GLU A 84 -15.67 8.96 -8.45
N LYS A 85 -16.19 10.12 -8.02
CA LYS A 85 -15.75 10.79 -6.78
C LYS A 85 -16.00 9.91 -5.55
N GLY A 86 -17.19 9.33 -5.42
CA GLY A 86 -17.50 8.46 -4.28
C GLY A 86 -16.66 7.18 -4.25
N ILE A 87 -16.29 6.65 -5.41
CA ILE A 87 -15.37 5.51 -5.50
C ILE A 87 -13.96 5.92 -5.03
N LEU A 88 -13.44 7.07 -5.47
CA LEU A 88 -12.14 7.57 -5.03
C LEU A 88 -12.10 7.81 -3.52
N GLU A 89 -13.15 8.40 -2.93
CA GLU A 89 -13.25 8.59 -1.48
C GLU A 89 -13.23 7.26 -0.72
N GLY A 90 -13.86 6.21 -1.25
CA GLY A 90 -13.80 4.87 -0.67
C GLY A 90 -12.42 4.21 -0.78
N ILE A 91 -11.72 4.42 -1.89
CA ILE A 91 -10.32 3.98 -2.06
C ILE A 91 -9.42 4.69 -1.05
N ASP A 92 -9.57 6.00 -0.88
CA ASP A 92 -8.79 6.78 0.09
C ASP A 92 -9.01 6.29 1.53
N GLU A 93 -10.25 5.92 1.89
CA GLU A 93 -10.52 5.33 3.20
C GLU A 93 -9.88 3.95 3.37
N THR A 94 -9.94 3.11 2.34
CA THR A 94 -9.28 1.80 2.34
C THR A 94 -7.76 1.95 2.56
N VAL A 95 -7.12 2.91 1.88
CA VAL A 95 -5.70 3.22 2.07
C VAL A 95 -5.41 3.62 3.53
N ARG A 96 -6.27 4.42 4.15
CA ARG A 96 -6.12 4.82 5.55
C ARG A 96 -6.24 3.64 6.51
N GLU A 97 -7.20 2.76 6.29
CA GLU A 97 -7.39 1.54 7.08
C GLU A 97 -6.16 0.63 6.98
N GLN A 98 -5.64 0.41 5.77
CA GLN A 98 -4.42 -0.37 5.55
C GLN A 98 -3.20 0.26 6.24
N GLN A 99 -3.02 1.59 6.13
CA GLN A 99 -1.97 2.30 6.84
C GLN A 99 -2.07 2.13 8.36
N ASN A 100 -3.28 2.18 8.92
CA ASN A 100 -3.50 1.97 10.36
C ASN A 100 -3.13 0.54 10.78
N MET A 101 -3.53 -0.46 9.99
CA MET A 101 -3.16 -1.86 10.26
C MET A 101 -1.65 -2.07 10.23
N LEU A 102 -0.95 -1.47 9.26
CA LEU A 102 0.53 -1.51 9.18
C LEU A 102 1.18 -0.87 10.40
N ILE A 103 0.66 0.26 10.89
CA ILE A 103 1.16 0.91 12.11
C ILE A 103 0.91 0.02 13.33
N CYS A 104 -0.28 -0.55 13.47
CA CYS A 104 -0.63 -1.47 14.56
C CYS A 104 0.18 -2.77 14.53
N ALA A 105 0.65 -3.19 13.36
CA ALA A 105 1.53 -4.34 13.17
C ALA A 105 2.95 -4.13 13.71
N GLY A 106 3.26 -2.93 14.23
CA GLY A 106 4.59 -2.61 14.74
C GLY A 106 5.62 -2.33 13.65
N LEU A 107 5.17 -2.07 12.41
CA LEU A 107 6.07 -1.60 11.37
C LEU A 107 6.66 -0.23 11.74
N PRO A 108 7.94 0.01 11.42
CA PRO A 108 8.68 1.17 11.91
C PRO A 108 8.05 2.49 11.47
N GLN A 109 7.78 3.34 12.46
CA GLN A 109 7.75 4.78 12.20
C GLN A 109 9.20 5.26 12.01
N PRO A 110 9.52 6.13 11.03
CA PRO A 110 8.59 6.91 10.23
C PRO A 110 8.17 6.29 8.90
N LEU A 111 8.52 5.04 8.56
CA LEU A 111 8.25 4.49 7.22
C LEU A 111 6.77 4.33 6.91
N PHE A 112 5.97 3.96 7.90
CA PHE A 112 4.52 3.87 7.78
C PHE A 112 3.85 4.92 8.67
N LYS A 113 3.02 5.75 8.05
CA LYS A 113 2.17 6.74 8.70
C LYS A 113 0.94 6.99 7.84
N GLN A 114 -0.15 7.43 8.47
CA GLN A 114 -1.32 7.82 7.71
C GLN A 114 -1.01 9.03 6.83
N SER A 115 -1.19 8.91 5.51
CA SER A 115 -0.90 9.97 4.54
C SER A 115 -1.57 9.68 3.20
N LEU A 116 -2.16 10.71 2.60
CA LEU A 116 -2.60 10.70 1.20
C LEU A 116 -1.62 11.46 0.29
N ASP A 117 -0.49 11.93 0.82
CA ASP A 117 0.55 12.54 0.00
C ASP A 117 1.15 11.50 -0.96
N SER A 118 1.20 11.86 -2.23
CA SER A 118 1.66 10.96 -3.29
C SER A 118 3.09 10.47 -3.12
N GLN A 119 3.98 11.24 -2.50
CA GLN A 119 5.37 10.83 -2.29
C GLN A 119 5.46 9.84 -1.13
N GLU A 120 4.70 10.10 -0.06
CA GLU A 120 4.60 9.18 1.07
C GLU A 120 3.99 7.84 0.67
N LEU A 121 2.92 7.85 -0.14
CA LEU A 121 2.32 6.61 -0.65
C LEU A 121 3.31 5.82 -1.51
N ARG A 122 4.08 6.48 -2.38
CA ARG A 122 5.14 5.82 -3.17
C ARG A 122 6.20 5.19 -2.29
N LEU A 123 6.62 5.87 -1.23
CA LEU A 123 7.56 5.32 -0.25
C LEU A 123 6.99 4.07 0.43
N GLN A 124 5.76 4.13 0.93
CA GLN A 124 5.14 3.00 1.62
C GLN A 124 5.00 1.79 0.70
N MET A 125 4.52 2.01 -0.54
CA MET A 125 4.44 0.95 -1.55
C MET A 125 5.81 0.37 -1.90
N PHE A 126 6.84 1.21 -1.98
CA PHE A 126 8.21 0.77 -2.20
C PHE A 126 8.71 -0.15 -1.07
N ILE A 127 8.47 0.22 0.19
CA ILE A 127 8.86 -0.59 1.34
C ILE A 127 8.06 -1.90 1.38
N ILE A 128 6.77 -1.89 1.08
CA ILE A 128 5.95 -3.11 0.98
C ILE A 128 6.52 -4.06 -0.09
N GLN A 129 6.81 -3.55 -1.30
CA GLN A 129 7.40 -4.35 -2.37
C GLN A 129 8.75 -4.94 -1.99
N PHE A 130 9.57 -4.17 -1.27
CA PHE A 130 10.84 -4.66 -0.76
C PHE A 130 10.65 -5.80 0.25
N ILE A 131 9.75 -5.63 1.22
CA ILE A 131 9.45 -6.67 2.22
C ILE A 131 8.98 -7.94 1.51
N LEU A 132 8.04 -7.84 0.56
CA LEU A 132 7.57 -8.98 -0.21
C LEU A 132 8.70 -9.66 -1.01
N THR A 133 9.64 -8.91 -1.57
CA THR A 133 10.81 -9.47 -2.26
C THR A 133 11.74 -10.22 -1.29
N LEU A 134 11.87 -9.76 -0.04
CA LEU A 134 12.63 -10.48 0.98
C LEU A 134 11.97 -11.79 1.36
N ARG A 135 10.63 -11.84 1.42
CA ARG A 135 9.89 -13.07 1.72
C ARG A 135 10.30 -14.19 0.78
N ASP A 136 10.29 -13.91 -0.53
CA ASP A 136 10.62 -14.90 -1.55
C ASP A 136 12.06 -15.44 -1.35
N ILE A 137 12.99 -14.59 -0.91
CA ILE A 137 14.37 -14.98 -0.57
C ILE A 137 14.40 -15.84 0.71
N TYR A 138 13.61 -15.50 1.73
CA TYR A 138 13.54 -16.25 2.99
C TYR A 138 12.92 -17.65 2.81
N GLU A 139 11.85 -17.75 2.01
CA GLU A 139 11.17 -19.02 1.74
C GLU A 139 12.04 -19.98 0.92
N ASP A 140 12.88 -19.46 0.01
CA ASP A 140 13.78 -20.27 -0.80
C ASP A 140 14.96 -20.85 0.01
N GLN A 141 15.29 -20.27 1.17
CA GLN A 141 16.32 -20.78 2.08
C GLN A 141 15.82 -21.86 3.07
N GLN A 142 14.50 -22.07 3.15
CA GLN A 142 13.88 -23.08 4.02
C GLN A 142 13.51 -24.38 3.28
N LYS A 143 13.81 -24.46 1.97
CA LYS A 143 13.69 -25.66 1.13
C LYS A 143 15.04 -26.37 0.99
#